data_AF-A0A2G2ZST6-F1
#
_entry.id   AF-A0A2G2ZST6-F1
#
_cell.length_a   1.000
_cell.length_b   1.000
_cell.length_c   1.000
_cell.angle_alpha   90.00
_cell.angle_beta   90.00
_cell.angle_gamma   90.00
#
_symmetry.space_group_name_H-M   'P 1'
#
loop_
_entity.id
_entity.type
_entity.pdbx_description
1 polymer ?
#
loop_
_entity_poly.entity_id
_entity_poly.type
_entity_poly.pdbx_seq_one_letter_code
_entity_poly.pdbx_strand_id
1 'polypeptide(L)'
;MKNISTTNSLTPSPHNVLDSNDNIPKTPKSPFSSKILMSPLASPMKKALTYMEEIGHLTKLNDPQDDWLPITESRSGNAYYAAFHTLSSGIGVQVLLLPLAFVTLGWVWGIISLSLVFIWQLYTLWLLIQLHESAPGLRYSRYLRLSMAAFGEKLGKILALLPTMYLSGGTCVTLIIIGGSTMKIFFQTVGAYNTPVSTIEWYLVFTVSAIVLAQLPNLNSIAGISLIGSLSAVTYCTITWVISIVKGRPQDVSFETVENKSDVARICSILNALGMIAFAFRGHNLVLEIQGTMPSSLKSPSHVPMWKGVKFSYSIIALCLFPLAIGGYWAYGNLVRTFTIWIVYIT
;
A
#
# COMPACT_ATOMS: atom_id res chain seq x y z
N MET A 1 -33.90 -20.40 47.84
CA MET A 1 -33.98 -20.92 49.23
C MET A 1 -32.81 -20.34 50.01
N LYS A 2 -33.11 -19.41 50.93
CA LYS A 2 -32.31 -18.72 51.96
C LYS A 2 -31.03 -17.96 51.50
N ASN A 3 -30.99 -16.62 51.52
CA ASN A 3 -31.02 -15.66 52.65
C ASN A 3 -29.70 -15.66 53.45
N ILE A 4 -29.10 -14.55 53.94
CA ILE A 4 -29.40 -13.11 54.03
C ILE A 4 -28.10 -12.45 54.57
N SER A 5 -28.03 -11.12 54.49
CA SER A 5 -27.09 -10.13 55.10
C SER A 5 -26.62 -10.41 56.55
N THR A 6 -25.55 -9.82 57.11
CA THR A 6 -25.45 -8.39 57.54
C THR A 6 -24.07 -8.00 58.10
N THR A 7 -23.60 -6.80 57.71
CA THR A 7 -22.98 -5.67 58.46
C THR A 7 -22.33 -5.86 59.86
N ASN A 8 -21.12 -5.31 60.08
CA ASN A 8 -20.88 -4.02 60.76
C ASN A 8 -19.39 -3.74 61.11
N SER A 9 -19.00 -2.47 60.96
CA SER A 9 -17.79 -1.79 61.43
C SER A 9 -17.74 -1.57 62.94
N LEU A 10 -16.54 -1.41 63.54
CA LEU A 10 -16.24 -0.55 64.72
C LEU A 10 -14.73 -0.51 65.03
N THR A 11 -14.12 0.69 65.04
CA THR A 11 -12.91 1.11 65.79
C THR A 11 -13.32 1.58 67.21
N PRO A 12 -12.47 1.83 68.26
CA PRO A 12 -11.06 2.34 68.26
C PRO A 12 -10.09 1.87 69.41
N SER A 13 -8.83 2.39 69.38
CA SER A 13 -7.73 2.62 70.37
C SER A 13 -7.91 2.33 71.89
N PRO A 14 -6.85 2.16 72.77
CA PRO A 14 -5.72 3.11 72.95
C PRO A 14 -4.32 2.62 73.51
N HIS A 15 -3.34 3.55 73.38
CA HIS A 15 -2.14 3.90 74.18
C HIS A 15 -1.41 2.95 75.16
N ASN A 16 -0.07 2.86 75.01
CA ASN A 16 1.03 3.23 75.96
C ASN A 16 2.37 2.66 75.43
N VAL A 17 3.40 3.43 75.01
CA VAL A 17 4.38 4.32 75.71
C VAL A 17 5.62 3.57 76.27
N LEU A 18 6.82 4.11 75.94
CA LEU A 18 8.23 3.83 76.36
C LEU A 18 9.00 2.74 75.58
N ASP A 19 10.26 2.88 75.13
CA ASP A 19 11.23 3.98 75.11
C ASP A 19 12.45 3.62 74.21
N SER A 20 13.19 4.65 73.79
CA SER A 20 14.64 4.69 73.51
C SER A 20 15.29 4.27 72.16
N ASN A 21 16.06 5.25 71.65
CA ASN A 21 17.33 5.22 70.91
C ASN A 21 17.37 5.31 69.37
N ASP A 22 17.45 6.58 68.93
CA ASP A 22 18.02 7.10 67.68
C ASP A 22 19.45 6.60 67.38
N ASN A 23 19.74 6.33 66.10
CA ASN A 23 20.99 6.70 65.44
C ASN A 23 20.88 6.61 63.90
N ILE A 24 20.94 7.77 63.25
CA ILE A 24 21.01 8.01 61.80
C ILE A 24 22.49 8.17 61.38
N PRO A 25 22.89 7.77 60.16
CA PRO A 25 23.97 8.46 59.46
C PRO A 25 23.46 9.26 58.25
N LYS A 26 23.73 10.57 58.26
CA LYS A 26 23.54 11.52 57.15
C LYS A 26 24.72 11.46 56.19
N THR A 27 24.43 11.49 54.90
CA THR A 27 25.37 11.66 53.80
C THR A 27 25.97 13.08 53.76
N PRO A 28 27.28 13.24 53.50
CA PRO A 28 27.85 14.56 53.21
C PRO A 28 27.75 14.89 51.71
N LYS A 29 27.32 16.13 51.41
CA LYS A 29 27.43 16.77 50.10
C LYS A 29 28.83 17.39 49.97
N SER A 30 29.47 17.28 48.80
CA SER A 30 30.59 18.15 48.43
C SER A 30 30.25 19.02 47.19
N PRO A 31 30.77 20.25 47.11
CA PRO A 31 30.46 21.21 46.05
C PRO A 31 31.60 21.26 45.03
N PHE A 32 31.30 21.19 43.73
CA PHE A 32 31.97 22.01 42.70
C PHE A 32 31.30 21.82 41.34
N SER A 33 30.86 22.92 40.75
CA SER A 33 30.46 23.02 39.36
C SER A 33 31.69 23.36 38.54
N SER A 34 31.99 22.59 37.48
CA SER A 34 32.81 23.09 36.38
C SER A 34 32.54 22.36 35.06
N LYS A 35 31.91 23.10 34.15
CA LYS A 35 32.26 23.22 32.73
C LYS A 35 32.22 21.97 31.85
N ILE A 36 31.23 22.00 30.95
CA ILE A 36 31.28 21.52 29.57
C ILE A 36 32.71 21.56 29.01
N LEU A 37 33.24 20.40 28.64
CA LEU A 37 34.31 20.26 27.66
C LEU A 37 33.90 19.12 26.72
N MET A 38 33.46 19.48 25.50
CA MET A 38 33.38 18.53 24.40
C MET A 38 34.80 18.04 24.10
N SER A 39 35.05 16.74 24.18
CA SER A 39 36.26 16.14 23.63
C SER A 39 35.98 15.57 22.24
N PRO A 40 36.66 16.04 21.17
CA PRO A 40 36.50 15.51 19.83
C PRO A 40 37.63 14.50 19.55
N LEU A 41 37.65 13.35 20.23
CA LEU A 41 38.57 12.28 19.87
C LEU A 41 37.99 10.91 20.23
N ALA A 42 37.09 10.41 19.39
CA ALA A 42 36.84 8.97 19.35
C ALA A 42 38.16 8.28 18.97
N SER A 43 38.66 7.38 19.82
CA SER A 43 39.93 6.70 19.56
C SER A 43 39.88 5.97 18.21
N PRO A 44 41.02 5.82 17.50
CA PRO A 44 41.08 5.08 16.24
C PRO A 44 40.46 3.69 16.36
N MET A 45 40.63 3.04 17.52
CA MET A 45 40.07 1.73 17.83
C MET A 45 38.55 1.75 17.98
N LYS A 46 37.96 2.78 18.60
CA LYS A 46 36.50 2.91 18.70
C LYS A 46 35.88 3.18 17.34
N LYS A 47 36.52 4.01 16.50
CA LYS A 47 36.11 4.22 15.11
C LYS A 47 36.22 2.94 14.29
N ALA A 48 37.32 2.21 14.41
CA ALA A 48 37.52 0.93 13.74
C ALA A 48 36.51 -0.13 14.21
N LEU A 49 36.15 -0.15 15.49
CA LEU A 49 35.14 -1.05 16.04
C LEU A 49 33.75 -0.70 15.49
N THR A 50 33.35 0.59 15.50
CA THR A 50 32.09 1.00 14.85
C THR A 50 32.10 0.74 13.35
N TYR A 51 33.25 0.86 12.68
CA TYR A 51 33.38 0.58 11.25
C TYR A 51 33.32 -0.92 10.96
N MET A 52 33.90 -1.77 11.81
CA MET A 52 33.82 -3.22 11.71
C MET A 52 32.45 -3.76 12.13
N GLU A 53 31.78 -3.12 13.06
CA GLU A 53 30.38 -3.39 13.42
C GLU A 53 29.46 -2.96 12.26
N GLU A 54 29.70 -1.80 11.66
CA GLU A 54 28.99 -1.33 10.47
C GLU A 54 29.24 -2.23 9.26
N ILE A 55 30.49 -2.67 9.00
CA ILE A 55 30.81 -3.67 7.98
C ILE A 55 30.18 -5.02 8.32
N GLY A 56 30.28 -5.50 9.56
CA GLY A 56 29.69 -6.77 9.98
C GLY A 56 28.16 -6.77 9.86
N HIS A 57 27.51 -5.62 10.06
CA HIS A 57 26.10 -5.42 9.80
C HIS A 57 25.80 -5.32 8.29
N LEU A 58 26.64 -4.65 7.49
CA LEU A 58 26.53 -4.68 6.02
C LEU A 58 26.64 -6.11 5.48
N THR A 59 27.55 -6.93 6.00
CA THR A 59 27.69 -8.34 5.61
C THR A 59 26.52 -9.21 6.09
N LYS A 60 25.80 -8.82 7.16
CA LYS A 60 24.60 -9.53 7.67
C LYS A 60 23.27 -9.02 7.08
N LEU A 61 23.25 -7.81 6.51
CA LEU A 61 22.14 -7.30 5.69
C LEU A 61 21.94 -8.10 4.39
N ASN A 62 22.97 -8.85 3.99
CA ASN A 62 22.98 -9.67 2.80
C ASN A 62 22.38 -11.06 3.10
N ASP A 63 21.11 -11.29 2.76
CA ASP A 63 20.72 -12.61 2.26
C ASP A 63 21.32 -12.69 0.83
N PRO A 64 22.35 -13.53 0.57
CA PRO A 64 23.03 -13.57 -0.73
C PRO A 64 22.06 -13.82 -1.89
N GLN A 65 20.91 -14.44 -1.61
CA GLN A 65 19.86 -14.70 -2.58
C GLN A 65 19.09 -13.43 -2.98
N ASP A 66 18.88 -12.48 -2.07
CA ASP A 66 18.08 -11.27 -2.29
C ASP A 66 18.87 -10.17 -3.03
N ASP A 67 20.21 -10.20 -2.92
CA ASP A 67 21.14 -9.31 -3.63
C ASP A 67 21.40 -9.73 -5.08
N TRP A 68 21.24 -11.02 -5.40
CA TRP A 68 21.39 -11.53 -6.76
C TRP A 68 20.15 -11.32 -7.65
N LEU A 69 18.98 -11.06 -7.06
CA LEU A 69 17.75 -10.92 -7.84
C LEU A 69 17.75 -9.59 -8.64
N PRO A 70 17.63 -9.64 -9.97
CA PRO A 70 17.79 -8.46 -10.84
C PRO A 70 16.92 -7.27 -10.41
N ILE A 71 15.66 -7.54 -10.06
CA ILE A 71 14.68 -6.52 -9.68
C ILE A 71 15.13 -5.63 -8.49
N THR A 72 15.94 -6.16 -7.58
CA THR A 72 16.40 -5.52 -6.34
C THR A 72 17.92 -5.34 -6.27
N GLU A 73 18.67 -5.77 -7.28
CA GLU A 73 20.15 -5.72 -7.30
C GLU A 73 20.67 -4.28 -7.09
N SER A 74 19.94 -3.29 -7.59
CA SER A 74 20.33 -1.88 -7.55
C SER A 74 19.71 -1.18 -6.33
N ARG A 75 20.58 -0.70 -5.44
CA ARG A 75 20.20 -0.04 -4.18
C ARG A 75 20.23 1.50 -4.23
N SER A 76 19.82 2.09 -5.36
CA SER A 76 19.80 3.55 -5.58
C SER A 76 18.40 4.18 -5.50
N GLY A 77 17.43 3.44 -4.98
CA GLY A 77 16.05 3.90 -4.81
C GLY A 77 15.93 5.06 -3.82
N ASN A 78 14.90 5.87 -3.98
CA ASN A 78 14.62 7.03 -3.13
C ASN A 78 13.11 7.29 -3.03
N ALA A 79 12.71 8.30 -2.25
CA ALA A 79 11.30 8.62 -2.00
C ALA A 79 10.51 8.96 -3.28
N TYR A 80 11.14 9.57 -4.29
CA TYR A 80 10.49 9.87 -5.57
C TYR A 80 10.23 8.59 -6.36
N TYR A 81 11.21 7.69 -6.43
CA TYR A 81 11.06 6.41 -7.11
C TYR A 81 9.96 5.58 -6.45
N ALA A 82 9.93 5.55 -5.11
CA ALA A 82 8.83 4.92 -4.40
C ALA A 82 7.47 5.54 -4.71
N ALA A 83 7.38 6.87 -4.79
CA ALA A 83 6.16 7.53 -5.19
C ALA A 83 5.71 7.12 -6.60
N PHE A 84 6.61 7.12 -7.59
CA PHE A 84 6.28 6.75 -8.97
C PHE A 84 5.91 5.27 -9.11
N HIS A 85 6.63 4.36 -8.46
CA HIS A 85 6.29 2.95 -8.47
C HIS A 85 4.95 2.69 -7.77
N THR A 86 4.71 3.33 -6.63
CA THR A 86 3.46 3.19 -5.90
C THR A 86 2.29 3.75 -6.71
N LEU A 87 2.41 4.94 -7.30
CA LEU A 87 1.37 5.53 -8.15
C LEU A 87 1.07 4.68 -9.37
N SER A 88 2.10 4.28 -10.12
CA SER A 88 1.94 3.47 -11.33
C SER A 88 1.33 2.09 -11.04
N SER A 89 1.61 1.52 -9.87
CA SER A 89 1.03 0.25 -9.44
C SER A 89 -0.38 0.39 -8.87
N GLY A 90 -0.67 1.53 -8.24
CA GLY A 90 -1.90 1.78 -7.48
C GLY A 90 -3.04 2.42 -8.29
N ILE A 91 -2.73 3.16 -9.36
CA ILE A 91 -3.73 3.75 -10.26
C ILE A 91 -3.68 3.03 -11.60
N GLY A 92 -4.75 2.31 -11.92
CA GLY A 92 -4.94 1.65 -13.22
C GLY A 92 -6.41 1.59 -13.58
N VAL A 93 -6.75 1.03 -14.75
CA VAL A 93 -8.12 1.01 -15.29
C VAL A 93 -9.16 0.44 -14.32
N GLN A 94 -8.75 -0.38 -13.35
CA GLN A 94 -9.61 -0.87 -12.27
C GLN A 94 -10.31 0.23 -11.45
N VAL A 95 -9.77 1.46 -11.41
CA VAL A 95 -10.41 2.58 -10.69
C VAL A 95 -11.77 2.95 -11.29
N LEU A 96 -12.00 2.64 -12.57
CA LEU A 96 -13.28 2.88 -13.26
C LEU A 96 -14.40 1.97 -12.73
N LEU A 97 -14.06 0.94 -11.94
CA LEU A 97 -15.05 0.10 -11.24
C LEU A 97 -15.59 0.77 -9.97
N LEU A 98 -14.96 1.84 -9.47
CA LEU A 98 -15.40 2.49 -8.24
C LEU A 98 -16.80 3.12 -8.36
N PRO A 99 -17.14 3.90 -9.41
CA PRO A 99 -18.52 4.34 -9.62
C PRO A 99 -19.51 3.18 -9.76
N LEU A 100 -19.09 2.08 -10.38
CA LEU A 100 -19.93 0.89 -10.57
C LEU A 100 -20.27 0.21 -9.24
N ALA A 101 -19.32 0.17 -8.30
CA ALA A 101 -19.57 -0.33 -6.94
C ALA A 101 -20.62 0.51 -6.19
N PHE A 102 -20.61 1.83 -6.41
CA PHE A 102 -21.57 2.74 -5.78
C PHE A 102 -23.00 2.54 -6.29
N VAL A 103 -23.21 1.98 -7.49
CA VAL A 103 -24.55 1.63 -7.97
C VAL A 103 -25.24 0.63 -7.05
N THR A 104 -24.49 -0.36 -6.55
CA THR A 104 -25.04 -1.39 -5.65
C THR A 104 -25.05 -0.93 -4.20
N LEU A 105 -23.98 -0.26 -3.74
CA LEU A 105 -23.85 0.14 -2.33
C LEU A 105 -24.64 1.43 -2.00
N GLY A 106 -24.91 2.26 -3.00
CA GLY A 106 -25.43 3.60 -2.82
C GLY A 106 -24.38 4.55 -2.21
N TRP A 107 -24.80 5.80 -1.97
CA TRP A 107 -23.95 6.87 -1.45
C TRP A 107 -23.29 6.53 -0.11
N VAL A 108 -24.10 6.18 0.89
CA VAL A 108 -23.64 6.03 2.27
C VAL A 108 -22.67 4.86 2.39
N TRP A 109 -23.10 3.66 1.98
CA TRP A 109 -22.25 2.48 2.08
C TRP A 109 -21.08 2.52 1.09
N GLY A 110 -21.25 3.12 -0.09
CA GLY A 110 -20.15 3.32 -1.04
C GLY A 110 -19.02 4.15 -0.44
N ILE A 111 -19.34 5.30 0.16
CA ILE A 111 -18.36 6.18 0.81
C ILE A 111 -17.71 5.51 2.02
N ILE A 112 -18.52 4.86 2.88
CA ILE A 112 -18.01 4.16 4.06
C ILE A 112 -17.05 3.03 3.63
N SER A 113 -17.47 2.16 2.71
CA SER A 113 -16.64 1.05 2.24
C SER A 113 -15.37 1.53 1.55
N LEU A 114 -15.45 2.55 0.69
CA LEU A 114 -14.27 3.13 0.03
C LEU A 114 -13.28 3.70 1.05
N SER A 115 -13.78 4.44 2.05
CA SER A 115 -12.95 5.03 3.10
C SER A 115 -12.30 3.98 3.99
N LEU A 116 -13.06 2.97 4.41
CA LEU A 116 -12.54 1.88 5.24
C LEU A 116 -11.46 1.08 4.52
N VAL A 117 -11.69 0.72 3.24
CA VAL A 117 -10.68 0.00 2.45
C VAL A 117 -9.44 0.86 2.22
N PHE A 118 -9.60 2.15 1.96
CA PHE A 118 -8.46 3.07 1.80
C PHE A 118 -7.61 3.17 3.08
N ILE A 119 -8.25 3.35 4.24
CA ILE A 119 -7.56 3.42 5.55
C ILE A 119 -6.89 2.07 5.85
N TRP A 120 -7.60 0.96 5.64
CA TRP A 120 -7.06 -0.39 5.81
C TRP A 120 -5.83 -0.62 4.92
N GLN A 121 -5.88 -0.17 3.67
CA GLN A 121 -4.77 -0.30 2.74
C GLN A 121 -3.55 0.53 3.20
N LEU A 122 -3.76 1.76 3.66
CA LEU A 122 -2.68 2.58 4.22
C LEU A 122 -2.04 1.95 5.46
N TYR A 123 -2.87 1.38 6.34
CA TYR A 123 -2.41 0.71 7.54
C TYR A 123 -1.56 -0.53 7.21
N THR A 124 -2.04 -1.37 6.30
CA THR A 124 -1.30 -2.58 5.87
C THR A 124 0.00 -2.23 5.13
N LEU A 125 0.03 -1.16 4.33
CA LEU A 125 1.26 -0.66 3.75
C LEU A 125 2.26 -0.20 4.80
N TRP A 126 1.79 0.56 5.79
CA TRP A 126 2.63 0.97 6.90
C TRP A 126 3.23 -0.23 7.63
N LEU A 127 2.42 -1.27 7.92
CA LEU A 127 2.92 -2.51 8.51
C LEU A 127 4.01 -3.16 7.66
N LEU A 128 3.78 -3.33 6.34
CA LEU A 128 4.78 -3.93 5.45
C LEU A 128 6.08 -3.13 5.43
N ILE A 129 5.99 -1.80 5.44
CA ILE A 129 7.15 -0.92 5.43
C ILE A 129 7.99 -1.04 6.71
N GLN A 130 7.31 -1.13 7.87
CA GLN A 130 7.98 -1.29 9.16
C GLN A 130 8.56 -2.70 9.33
N LEU A 131 7.88 -3.72 8.80
CA LEU A 131 8.29 -5.11 8.91
C LEU A 131 9.34 -5.53 7.87
N HIS A 132 9.69 -4.66 6.92
CA HIS A 132 10.67 -4.94 5.87
C HIS A 132 12.07 -5.25 6.42
N GLU A 133 12.43 -4.66 7.57
CA GLU A 133 13.73 -4.84 8.22
C GLU A 133 13.56 -5.36 9.66
N SER A 134 14.27 -6.43 10.03
CA SER A 134 14.33 -6.92 11.42
C SER A 134 15.75 -6.86 11.97
N ALA A 135 15.91 -6.66 13.28
CA ALA A 135 17.24 -6.67 13.92
C ALA A 135 17.80 -8.10 13.97
N PRO A 136 19.09 -8.34 13.62
CA PRO A 136 20.21 -7.39 13.47
C PRO A 136 20.49 -6.96 12.02
N GLY A 137 19.45 -6.71 11.22
CA GLY A 137 19.54 -6.16 9.86
C GLY A 137 19.03 -7.08 8.76
N LEU A 138 18.19 -8.08 9.03
CA LEU A 138 17.63 -8.91 7.96
C LEU A 138 16.59 -8.11 7.17
N ARG A 139 16.65 -8.20 5.84
CA ARG A 139 15.66 -7.60 4.94
C ARG A 139 14.71 -8.64 4.37
N TYR A 140 13.45 -8.28 4.27
CA TYR A 140 12.41 -9.09 3.65
C TYR A 140 11.85 -8.35 2.44
N SER A 141 12.63 -8.30 1.36
CA SER A 141 12.22 -7.63 0.11
C SER A 141 11.07 -8.34 -0.60
N ARG A 142 10.79 -9.60 -0.25
CA ARG A 142 9.70 -10.40 -0.81
C ARG A 142 8.61 -10.64 0.22
N TYR A 143 7.37 -10.44 -0.19
CA TYR A 143 6.19 -10.73 0.64
C TYR A 143 6.18 -12.18 1.16
N LEU A 144 6.59 -13.14 0.32
CA LEU A 144 6.71 -14.54 0.71
C LEU A 144 7.72 -14.75 1.86
N ARG A 145 8.89 -14.11 1.78
CA ARG A 145 9.94 -14.21 2.82
C ARG A 145 9.45 -13.60 4.13
N LEU A 146 8.83 -12.42 4.05
CA LEU A 146 8.26 -11.77 5.23
C LEU A 146 7.18 -12.64 5.89
N SER A 147 6.30 -13.23 5.08
CA SER A 147 5.24 -14.10 5.59
C SER A 147 5.77 -15.37 6.24
N MET A 148 6.79 -16.01 5.66
CA MET A 148 7.45 -17.17 6.28
C MET A 148 8.15 -16.80 7.60
N ALA A 149 8.73 -15.61 7.69
CA ALA A 149 9.34 -15.12 8.93
C ALA A 149 8.28 -14.86 10.02
N ALA A 150 7.11 -14.32 9.65
CA ALA A 150 6.05 -13.97 10.59
C ALA A 150 5.19 -15.17 11.06
N PHE A 151 4.89 -16.10 10.17
CA PHE A 151 3.94 -17.20 10.42
C PHE A 151 4.59 -18.60 10.42
N GLY A 152 5.91 -18.68 10.24
CA GLY A 152 6.65 -19.92 10.09
C GLY A 152 6.69 -20.43 8.65
N GLU A 153 7.64 -21.31 8.35
CA GLU A 153 8.00 -21.70 6.97
C GLU A 153 6.83 -22.31 6.18
N LYS A 154 6.13 -23.30 6.75
CA LYS A 154 5.03 -23.99 6.03
C LYS A 154 3.78 -23.12 5.90
N LEU A 155 3.33 -22.54 7.02
CA LEU A 155 2.08 -21.77 7.05
C LEU A 155 2.23 -20.44 6.31
N GLY A 156 3.32 -19.71 6.55
CA GLY A 156 3.61 -18.47 5.82
C GLY A 156 3.75 -18.69 4.32
N LYS A 157 4.37 -19.80 3.90
CA LYS A 157 4.45 -20.14 2.47
C LYS A 157 3.07 -20.33 1.84
N ILE A 158 2.16 -21.09 2.48
CA ILE A 158 0.81 -21.29 1.95
C ILE A 158 0.02 -19.97 1.92
N LEU A 159 0.07 -19.22 3.01
CA LEU A 159 -0.67 -17.96 3.16
C LEU A 159 -0.20 -16.86 2.21
N ALA A 160 1.09 -16.82 1.84
CA ALA A 160 1.60 -15.84 0.90
C ALA A 160 1.57 -16.33 -0.56
N LEU A 161 1.95 -17.58 -0.82
CA LEU A 161 2.13 -18.06 -2.19
C LEU A 161 0.82 -18.11 -2.96
N LEU A 162 -0.24 -18.71 -2.39
CA LEU A 162 -1.51 -18.87 -3.10
C LEU A 162 -2.16 -17.51 -3.45
N PRO A 163 -2.31 -16.55 -2.51
CA PRO A 163 -2.90 -15.26 -2.86
C PRO A 163 -2.01 -14.43 -3.77
N THR A 164 -0.68 -14.46 -3.60
CA THR A 164 0.25 -13.69 -4.44
C THR A 164 0.25 -14.21 -5.88
N MET A 165 0.25 -15.53 -6.08
CA MET A 165 0.16 -16.15 -7.40
C MET A 165 -1.15 -15.79 -8.10
N TYR A 166 -2.29 -15.90 -7.38
CA TYR A 166 -3.59 -15.56 -7.93
C TYR A 166 -3.68 -14.08 -8.31
N LEU A 167 -3.24 -13.19 -7.41
CA LEU A 167 -3.24 -11.74 -7.63
C LEU A 167 -2.33 -11.34 -8.81
N SER A 168 -1.14 -11.93 -8.90
CA SER A 168 -0.17 -11.66 -9.97
C SER A 168 -0.68 -12.18 -11.32
N GLY A 169 -1.09 -13.45 -11.37
CA GLY A 169 -1.60 -14.09 -12.58
C GLY A 169 -2.86 -13.43 -13.12
N GLY A 170 -3.86 -13.19 -12.24
CA GLY A 170 -5.09 -12.51 -12.62
C GLY A 170 -4.84 -11.12 -13.18
N THR A 171 -3.85 -10.41 -12.63
CA THR A 171 -3.48 -9.08 -13.15
C THR A 171 -2.81 -9.15 -14.48
N CYS A 172 -1.87 -10.07 -14.66
CA CYS A 172 -1.19 -10.21 -15.94
C CYS A 172 -2.23 -10.36 -17.05
N VAL A 173 -3.23 -11.23 -16.84
CA VAL A 173 -4.37 -11.41 -17.74
C VAL A 173 -5.15 -10.10 -17.94
N THR A 174 -5.52 -9.40 -16.86
CA THR A 174 -6.25 -8.13 -16.96
C THR A 174 -5.46 -7.06 -17.74
N LEU A 175 -4.16 -6.92 -17.49
CA LEU A 175 -3.30 -5.96 -18.19
C LEU A 175 -3.16 -6.31 -19.67
N ILE A 176 -3.07 -7.60 -20.03
CA ILE A 176 -3.03 -8.03 -21.44
C ILE A 176 -4.34 -7.67 -22.16
N ILE A 177 -5.48 -7.98 -21.55
CA ILE A 177 -6.80 -7.69 -22.13
C ILE A 177 -6.98 -6.18 -22.31
N ILE A 178 -6.72 -5.40 -21.27
CA ILE A 178 -6.91 -3.95 -21.28
C ILE A 178 -5.89 -3.29 -22.21
N GLY A 179 -4.63 -3.66 -22.10
CA GLY A 179 -3.54 -3.10 -22.90
C GLY A 179 -3.72 -3.34 -24.39
N GLY A 180 -3.99 -4.59 -24.80
CA GLY A 180 -4.24 -4.89 -26.20
C GLY A 180 -5.55 -4.30 -26.72
N SER A 181 -6.62 -4.27 -25.91
CA SER A 181 -7.88 -3.60 -26.30
C SER A 181 -7.67 -2.10 -26.52
N THR A 182 -6.89 -1.45 -25.64
CA THR A 182 -6.58 -0.01 -25.73
C THR A 182 -5.70 0.28 -26.94
N MET A 183 -4.69 -0.55 -27.21
CA MET A 183 -3.87 -0.44 -28.43
C MET A 183 -4.73 -0.56 -29.69
N LYS A 184 -5.64 -1.54 -29.73
CA LYS A 184 -6.57 -1.71 -30.86
C LYS A 184 -7.40 -0.44 -31.09
N ILE A 185 -8.03 0.10 -30.05
CA ILE A 185 -8.86 1.32 -30.13
C ILE A 185 -7.99 2.49 -30.60
N PHE A 186 -6.82 2.71 -29.99
CA PHE A 186 -5.90 3.77 -30.37
C PHE A 186 -5.54 3.72 -31.86
N PHE A 187 -5.16 2.55 -32.38
CA PHE A 187 -4.79 2.37 -33.78
C PHE A 187 -5.98 2.57 -34.74
N GLN A 188 -7.19 2.19 -34.33
CA GLN A 188 -8.41 2.47 -35.08
C GLN A 188 -8.71 3.97 -35.13
N THR A 189 -8.55 4.68 -34.00
CA THR A 189 -8.81 6.12 -33.88
C THR A 189 -7.84 6.96 -34.72
N VAL A 190 -6.56 6.59 -34.81
CA VAL A 190 -5.57 7.32 -35.63
C VAL A 190 -5.61 6.96 -37.13
N GLY A 191 -6.53 6.08 -37.55
CA GLY A 191 -6.72 5.72 -38.96
C GLY A 191 -5.58 4.88 -39.58
N ALA A 192 -4.81 4.15 -38.77
CA ALA A 192 -3.56 3.53 -39.18
C ALA A 192 -3.69 2.19 -39.94
N TYR A 193 -4.89 1.68 -40.23
CA TYR A 193 -5.06 0.38 -40.90
C TYR A 193 -6.24 0.32 -41.89
N ASN A 194 -5.96 -0.17 -43.10
CA ASN A 194 -6.96 -0.59 -44.10
C ASN A 194 -7.38 -2.07 -43.95
N THR A 195 -6.70 -2.84 -43.08
CA THR A 195 -6.99 -4.26 -42.83
C THR A 195 -7.39 -4.49 -41.37
N PRO A 196 -8.50 -5.19 -41.09
CA PRO A 196 -8.96 -5.43 -39.74
C PRO A 196 -8.07 -6.47 -39.04
N VAL A 197 -7.23 -6.00 -38.11
CA VAL A 197 -6.48 -6.86 -37.17
C VAL A 197 -7.42 -7.31 -36.05
N SER A 198 -7.39 -8.60 -35.71
CA SER A 198 -8.21 -9.19 -34.67
C SER A 198 -7.80 -8.72 -33.27
N THR A 199 -8.74 -8.79 -32.32
CA THR A 199 -8.45 -8.42 -30.92
C THR A 199 -7.37 -9.32 -30.29
N ILE A 200 -7.32 -10.60 -30.67
CA ILE A 200 -6.34 -11.56 -30.15
C ILE A 200 -4.92 -11.18 -30.60
N GLU A 201 -4.75 -10.74 -31.86
CA GLU A 201 -3.46 -10.26 -32.34
C GLU A 201 -2.97 -9.04 -31.55
N TRP A 202 -3.87 -8.12 -31.19
CA TRP A 202 -3.51 -6.99 -30.32
C TRP A 202 -3.12 -7.40 -28.89
N TYR A 203 -3.73 -8.47 -28.35
CA TYR A 203 -3.29 -9.04 -27.08
C TYR A 203 -1.86 -9.61 -27.18
N LEU A 204 -1.52 -10.25 -28.31
CA LEU A 204 -0.17 -10.73 -28.57
C LEU A 204 0.83 -9.58 -28.71
N VAL A 205 0.49 -8.53 -29.46
CA VAL A 205 1.34 -7.34 -29.61
C VAL A 205 1.63 -6.68 -28.25
N PHE A 206 0.61 -6.51 -27.41
CA PHE A 206 0.79 -5.98 -26.07
C PHE A 206 1.68 -6.90 -25.22
N THR A 207 1.46 -8.21 -25.29
CA THR A 207 2.25 -9.20 -24.53
C THR A 207 3.73 -9.16 -24.94
N VAL A 208 4.04 -9.14 -26.24
CA VAL A 208 5.42 -9.01 -26.73
C VAL A 208 6.06 -7.70 -26.25
N SER A 209 5.33 -6.60 -26.33
CA SER A 209 5.79 -5.29 -25.83
C SER A 209 6.10 -5.34 -24.33
N ALA A 210 5.21 -5.96 -23.54
CA ALA A 210 5.40 -6.13 -22.11
C ALA A 210 6.61 -7.03 -21.78
N ILE A 211 6.83 -8.11 -22.53
CA ILE A 211 8.00 -9.00 -22.38
C ILE A 211 9.30 -8.22 -22.64
N VAL A 212 9.34 -7.40 -23.69
CA VAL A 212 10.50 -6.54 -24.01
C VAL A 212 10.78 -5.56 -22.86
N LEU A 213 9.75 -4.88 -22.36
CA LEU A 213 9.89 -3.98 -21.21
C LEU A 213 10.30 -4.71 -19.93
N ALA A 214 9.87 -5.96 -19.74
CA ALA A 214 10.26 -6.79 -18.61
C ALA A 214 11.72 -7.25 -18.65
N GLN A 215 12.43 -7.09 -19.78
CA GLN A 215 13.88 -7.36 -19.85
C GLN A 215 14.74 -6.25 -19.22
N LEU A 216 14.14 -5.13 -18.77
CA LEU A 216 14.88 -4.10 -18.05
C LEU A 216 15.47 -4.66 -16.75
N PRO A 217 16.74 -4.37 -16.45
CA PRO A 217 17.53 -5.15 -15.50
C PRO A 217 17.02 -5.08 -14.06
N ASN A 218 16.53 -3.90 -13.63
CA ASN A 218 16.10 -3.67 -12.26
C ASN A 218 15.04 -2.58 -12.16
N LEU A 219 14.40 -2.46 -10.98
CA LEU A 219 13.34 -1.47 -10.74
C LEU A 219 13.79 -0.03 -10.97
N ASN A 220 15.06 0.30 -10.68
CA ASN A 220 15.57 1.66 -10.90
C ASN A 220 15.61 2.01 -12.39
N SER A 221 15.87 1.03 -13.27
CA SER A 221 15.76 1.20 -14.72
C SER A 221 14.30 1.39 -15.19
N ILE A 222 13.33 0.85 -14.45
CA ILE A 222 11.89 0.95 -14.75
C ILE A 222 11.30 2.25 -14.18
N ALA A 223 12.00 2.97 -13.28
CA ALA A 223 11.50 4.18 -12.64
C ALA A 223 11.02 5.25 -13.64
N GLY A 224 11.71 5.41 -14.77
CA GLY A 224 11.27 6.32 -15.84
C GLY A 224 9.94 5.91 -16.49
N ILE A 225 9.77 4.62 -16.78
CA ILE A 225 8.50 4.07 -17.29
C ILE A 225 7.40 4.24 -16.22
N SER A 226 7.73 4.01 -14.96
CA SER A 226 6.82 4.18 -13.84
C SER A 226 6.38 5.63 -13.65
N LEU A 227 7.26 6.60 -13.93
CA LEU A 227 6.91 8.02 -13.93
C LEU A 227 5.92 8.33 -15.04
N ILE A 228 6.17 7.88 -16.27
CA ILE A 228 5.25 8.06 -17.41
C ILE A 228 3.90 7.40 -17.12
N GLY A 229 3.91 6.19 -16.57
CA GLY A 229 2.72 5.46 -16.14
C GLY A 229 1.94 6.23 -15.08
N SER A 230 2.63 6.76 -14.06
CA SER A 230 2.01 7.56 -13.00
C SER A 230 1.37 8.85 -13.52
N LEU A 231 2.08 9.59 -14.38
CA LEU A 231 1.57 10.83 -14.97
C LEU A 231 0.36 10.57 -15.86
N SER A 232 0.44 9.56 -16.73
CA SER A 232 -0.69 9.11 -17.55
C SER A 232 -1.87 8.70 -16.66
N ALA A 233 -1.60 7.97 -15.57
CA ALA A 233 -2.61 7.45 -14.66
C ALA A 233 -3.38 8.56 -13.92
N VAL A 234 -2.66 9.52 -13.36
CA VAL A 234 -3.24 10.69 -12.71
C VAL A 234 -3.99 11.55 -13.71
N THR A 235 -3.44 11.74 -14.91
CA THR A 235 -4.04 12.56 -15.97
C THR A 235 -5.37 11.97 -16.43
N TYR A 236 -5.41 10.68 -16.82
CA TYR A 236 -6.67 10.08 -17.25
C TYR A 236 -7.69 10.12 -16.12
N CYS A 237 -7.31 9.76 -14.89
CA CYS A 237 -8.25 9.72 -13.78
C CYS A 237 -8.85 11.11 -13.52
N THR A 238 -8.00 12.14 -13.55
CA THR A 238 -8.41 13.53 -13.37
C THR A 238 -9.35 13.98 -14.47
N ILE A 239 -9.00 13.74 -15.73
CA ILE A 239 -9.85 14.09 -16.88
C ILE A 239 -11.20 13.38 -16.78
N THR A 240 -11.21 12.09 -16.45
CA THR A 240 -12.44 11.29 -16.35
C THR A 240 -13.41 11.88 -15.34
N TRP A 241 -12.98 12.18 -14.11
CA TRP A 241 -13.89 12.74 -13.11
C TRP A 241 -14.26 14.19 -13.39
N VAL A 242 -13.33 15.00 -13.91
CA VAL A 242 -13.62 16.40 -14.29
C VAL A 242 -14.66 16.46 -15.40
N ILE A 243 -14.48 15.68 -16.48
CA ILE A 243 -15.45 15.63 -17.59
C ILE A 243 -16.81 15.14 -17.10
N SER A 244 -16.84 14.12 -16.23
CA SER A 244 -18.08 13.60 -15.64
C SER A 244 -18.87 14.70 -14.92
N ILE A 245 -18.19 15.57 -14.18
CA ILE A 245 -18.84 16.66 -13.44
C ILE A 245 -19.23 17.80 -14.39
N VAL A 246 -18.32 18.23 -15.28
CA VAL A 246 -18.51 19.40 -16.15
C VAL A 246 -19.60 19.17 -17.20
N LYS A 247 -19.68 17.97 -17.79
CA LYS A 247 -20.77 17.65 -18.74
C LYS A 247 -22.15 17.57 -18.09
N GLY A 248 -22.20 17.44 -16.76
CA GLY A 248 -23.44 17.27 -16.02
C GLY A 248 -24.07 15.89 -16.21
N ARG A 249 -25.30 15.74 -15.71
CA ARG A 249 -26.01 14.46 -15.66
C ARG A 249 -26.83 14.23 -16.93
N PRO A 250 -26.73 13.06 -17.58
CA PRO A 250 -27.69 12.65 -18.61
C PRO A 250 -29.14 12.66 -18.08
N GLN A 251 -30.09 12.68 -19.00
CA GLN A 251 -31.50 12.42 -18.67
C GLN A 251 -31.62 10.97 -18.15
N ASP A 252 -32.57 10.72 -17.24
CA ASP A 252 -32.86 9.40 -16.63
C ASP A 252 -31.84 8.85 -15.61
N VAL A 253 -30.94 9.69 -15.07
CA VAL A 253 -30.09 9.29 -13.95
C VAL A 253 -30.92 9.08 -12.67
N SER A 254 -30.86 7.88 -12.12
CA SER A 254 -31.44 7.51 -10.83
C SER A 254 -30.37 7.01 -9.85
N PHE A 255 -30.58 7.29 -8.57
CA PHE A 255 -29.75 6.83 -7.44
C PHE A 255 -30.48 5.83 -6.54
N GLU A 256 -31.64 5.34 -6.98
CA GLU A 256 -32.34 4.30 -6.26
C GLU A 256 -31.51 3.02 -6.23
N THR A 257 -31.49 2.39 -5.06
CA THR A 257 -30.77 1.13 -4.87
C THR A 257 -31.33 0.07 -5.79
N VAL A 258 -30.44 -0.72 -6.39
CA VAL A 258 -30.84 -1.79 -7.31
C VAL A 258 -31.79 -2.77 -6.65
N GLU A 259 -33.00 -2.87 -7.17
CA GLU A 259 -33.91 -3.95 -6.82
C GLU A 259 -33.34 -5.28 -7.31
N ASN A 260 -33.10 -6.19 -6.38
CA ASN A 260 -32.61 -7.53 -6.67
C ASN A 260 -33.78 -8.52 -6.57
N LYS A 261 -33.84 -9.46 -7.52
CA LYS A 261 -34.94 -10.45 -7.60
C LYS A 261 -34.98 -11.44 -6.42
N SER A 262 -33.91 -11.55 -5.64
CA SER A 262 -33.81 -12.39 -4.44
C SER A 262 -32.78 -11.85 -3.45
N ASP A 263 -32.90 -12.26 -2.19
CA ASP A 263 -31.93 -11.90 -1.13
C ASP A 263 -30.52 -12.40 -1.43
N VAL A 264 -30.39 -13.60 -2.01
CA VAL A 264 -29.09 -14.16 -2.41
C VAL A 264 -28.45 -13.29 -3.51
N ALA A 265 -29.24 -12.86 -4.51
CA ALA A 265 -28.74 -11.98 -5.56
C ALA A 265 -28.29 -10.61 -4.99
N ARG A 266 -29.01 -10.10 -3.98
CA ARG A 266 -28.63 -8.88 -3.26
C ARG A 266 -27.29 -9.04 -2.54
N ILE A 267 -27.11 -10.12 -1.77
CA ILE A 267 -25.87 -10.40 -1.05
C ILE A 267 -24.70 -10.55 -2.02
N CYS A 268 -24.85 -11.34 -3.09
CA CYS A 268 -23.82 -11.51 -4.12
C CYS A 268 -23.44 -10.18 -4.78
N SER A 269 -24.42 -9.31 -5.06
CA SER A 269 -24.17 -8.00 -5.64
C SER A 269 -23.37 -7.10 -4.69
N ILE A 270 -23.70 -7.10 -3.39
CA ILE A 270 -22.96 -6.35 -2.36
C ILE A 270 -21.52 -6.87 -2.27
N LEU A 271 -21.33 -8.19 -2.21
CA LEU A 271 -19.99 -8.79 -2.17
C LEU A 271 -19.18 -8.45 -3.42
N ASN A 272 -19.81 -8.44 -4.59
CA ASN A 272 -19.16 -8.02 -5.84
C ASN A 272 -18.75 -6.54 -5.78
N ALA A 273 -19.61 -5.66 -5.25
CA ALA A 273 -19.28 -4.25 -5.10
C ALA A 273 -18.14 -3.99 -4.11
N LEU A 274 -18.13 -4.69 -2.98
CA LEU A 274 -17.00 -4.66 -2.05
C LEU A 274 -15.71 -5.21 -2.69
N GLY A 275 -15.83 -6.27 -3.49
CA GLY A 275 -14.74 -6.83 -4.29
C GLY A 275 -14.17 -5.83 -5.30
N MET A 276 -15.03 -5.07 -6.00
CA MET A 276 -14.60 -4.01 -6.92
C MET A 276 -13.84 -2.89 -6.20
N ILE A 277 -14.31 -2.45 -5.02
CA ILE A 277 -13.59 -1.46 -4.20
C ILE A 277 -12.23 -2.01 -3.74
N ALA A 278 -12.19 -3.25 -3.24
CA ALA A 278 -10.94 -3.88 -2.83
C ALA A 278 -9.95 -4.03 -4.01
N PHE A 279 -10.44 -4.43 -5.18
CA PHE A 279 -9.64 -4.59 -6.39
C PHE A 279 -9.06 -3.26 -6.90
N ALA A 280 -9.76 -2.13 -6.69
CA ALA A 280 -9.26 -0.81 -7.06
C ALA A 280 -7.94 -0.44 -6.34
N PHE A 281 -7.69 -0.95 -5.13
CA PHE A 281 -6.49 -0.68 -4.34
C PHE A 281 -5.40 -1.76 -4.45
N ARG A 282 -5.39 -2.49 -5.55
CA ARG A 282 -4.32 -3.43 -5.85
C ARG A 282 -2.94 -2.73 -5.95
N GLY A 283 -1.85 -3.50 -5.76
CA GLY A 283 -0.47 -3.07 -5.99
C GLY A 283 0.38 -2.98 -4.72
N HIS A 284 -0.25 -3.07 -3.55
CA HIS A 284 0.41 -2.95 -2.25
C HIS A 284 1.50 -3.99 -1.98
N ASN A 285 1.41 -5.17 -2.60
CA ASN A 285 2.38 -6.25 -2.40
C ASN A 285 3.78 -5.94 -2.99
N LEU A 286 3.88 -4.94 -3.88
CA LEU A 286 5.15 -4.48 -4.45
C LEU A 286 5.94 -3.58 -3.49
N VAL A 287 5.32 -3.09 -2.41
CA VAL A 287 5.93 -2.14 -1.47
C VAL A 287 7.27 -2.64 -0.92
N LEU A 288 7.37 -3.94 -0.60
CA LEU A 288 8.59 -4.54 -0.06
C LEU A 288 9.72 -4.59 -1.11
N GLU A 289 9.37 -4.79 -2.37
CA GLU A 289 10.33 -4.85 -3.48
C GLU A 289 10.87 -3.45 -3.79
N ILE A 290 9.96 -2.46 -3.82
CA ILE A 290 10.31 -1.05 -3.98
C ILE A 290 11.19 -0.58 -2.81
N GLN A 291 10.83 -0.92 -1.57
CA GLN A 291 11.65 -0.58 -0.41
C GLN A 291 13.01 -1.30 -0.45
N GLY A 292 13.04 -2.52 -0.98
CA GLY A 292 14.26 -3.27 -1.20
C GLY A 292 15.29 -2.48 -2.04
N THR A 293 14.87 -1.68 -3.02
CA THR A 293 15.81 -0.89 -3.85
C THR A 293 16.39 0.31 -3.11
N MET A 294 15.91 0.64 -1.92
CA MET A 294 16.43 1.79 -1.17
C MET A 294 17.70 1.41 -0.39
N PRO A 295 18.68 2.32 -0.34
CA PRO A 295 19.80 2.15 0.57
C PRO A 295 19.29 2.20 2.02
N SER A 296 19.89 1.39 2.89
CA SER A 296 19.57 1.40 4.31
C SER A 296 20.75 1.04 5.18
N SER A 297 20.80 1.70 6.34
CA SER A 297 21.79 1.50 7.40
C SER A 297 21.11 1.67 8.77
N LEU A 298 21.79 1.29 9.85
CA LEU A 298 21.27 1.47 11.22
C LEU A 298 20.92 2.92 11.55
N LYS A 299 21.61 3.89 10.95
CA LYS A 299 21.38 5.33 11.14
C LYS A 299 20.34 5.90 10.18
N SER A 300 20.09 5.22 9.06
CA SER A 300 19.22 5.68 7.98
C SER A 300 18.46 4.49 7.40
N PRO A 301 17.43 4.01 8.12
CA PRO A 301 16.67 2.84 7.69
C PRO A 301 15.77 3.16 6.49
N SER A 302 15.50 2.15 5.66
CA SER A 302 14.82 2.31 4.36
C SER A 302 13.36 2.72 4.52
N HIS A 303 12.75 2.38 5.65
CA HIS A 303 11.34 2.68 5.94
C HIS A 303 11.05 4.19 5.95
N VAL A 304 12.05 5.04 6.25
CA VAL A 304 11.87 6.50 6.31
C VAL A 304 11.65 7.11 4.92
N PRO A 305 12.57 6.97 3.95
CA PRO A 305 12.32 7.43 2.58
C PRO A 305 11.15 6.70 1.91
N MET A 306 10.95 5.41 2.21
CA MET A 306 9.81 4.65 1.68
C MET A 306 8.47 5.24 2.13
N TRP A 307 8.32 5.48 3.44
CA TRP A 307 7.09 6.06 3.98
C TRP A 307 6.82 7.47 3.47
N LYS A 308 7.86 8.28 3.21
CA LYS A 308 7.71 9.58 2.55
C LYS A 308 7.11 9.45 1.15
N GLY A 309 7.65 8.54 0.33
CA GLY A 309 7.14 8.25 -1.01
C GLY A 309 5.69 7.75 -0.99
N VAL A 310 5.38 6.82 -0.09
CA VAL A 310 4.02 6.26 0.07
C VAL A 310 3.00 7.29 0.53
N LYS A 311 3.33 8.16 1.49
CA LYS A 311 2.42 9.24 1.89
C LYS A 311 2.09 10.18 0.73
N PHE A 312 3.10 10.55 -0.06
CA PHE A 312 2.90 11.41 -1.22
C PHE A 312 2.03 10.73 -2.28
N SER A 313 2.36 9.50 -2.68
CA SER A 313 1.60 8.75 -3.69
C SER A 313 0.16 8.50 -3.23
N TYR A 314 -0.06 8.08 -1.99
CA TYR A 314 -1.41 7.81 -1.50
C TYR A 314 -2.26 9.07 -1.32
N SER A 315 -1.64 10.24 -1.09
CA SER A 315 -2.36 11.52 -1.13
C SER A 315 -2.90 11.78 -2.54
N ILE A 316 -2.09 11.55 -3.57
CA ILE A 316 -2.52 11.69 -4.98
C ILE A 316 -3.55 10.62 -5.35
N ILE A 317 -3.38 9.37 -4.92
CA ILE A 317 -4.36 8.29 -5.13
C ILE A 317 -5.72 8.69 -4.53
N ALA A 318 -5.75 9.26 -3.32
CA ALA A 318 -7.00 9.74 -2.72
C ALA A 318 -7.64 10.84 -3.57
N LEU A 319 -6.86 11.82 -4.04
CA LEU A 319 -7.30 12.91 -4.91
C LEU A 319 -7.77 12.43 -6.30
N CYS A 320 -7.38 11.22 -6.72
CA CYS A 320 -7.84 10.61 -7.96
C CYS A 320 -9.10 9.77 -7.73
N LEU A 321 -9.04 8.79 -6.81
CA LEU A 321 -10.05 7.74 -6.67
C LEU A 321 -11.33 8.23 -6.00
N PHE A 322 -11.25 9.10 -4.97
CA PHE A 322 -12.46 9.58 -4.28
C PHE A 322 -13.30 10.48 -5.20
N PRO A 323 -12.72 11.51 -5.86
CA PRO A 323 -13.48 12.31 -6.83
C PRO A 323 -13.99 11.48 -8.01
N LEU A 324 -13.23 10.49 -8.48
CA LEU A 324 -13.69 9.59 -9.53
C LEU A 324 -14.91 8.77 -9.09
N ALA A 325 -14.87 8.14 -7.92
CA ALA A 325 -15.98 7.35 -7.40
C ALA A 325 -17.24 8.22 -7.19
N ILE A 326 -17.07 9.35 -6.48
CA ILE A 326 -18.16 10.26 -6.10
C ILE A 326 -18.71 10.98 -7.34
N GLY A 327 -17.84 11.59 -8.14
CA GLY A 327 -18.21 12.36 -9.32
C GLY A 327 -18.74 11.48 -10.45
N GLY A 328 -18.15 10.30 -10.66
CA GLY A 328 -18.65 9.32 -11.63
C GLY A 328 -20.02 8.77 -11.23
N TYR A 329 -20.21 8.43 -9.96
CA TYR A 329 -21.51 7.99 -9.48
C TYR A 329 -22.54 9.12 -9.53
N TRP A 330 -22.17 10.34 -9.09
CA TRP A 330 -23.02 11.53 -9.20
C TRP A 330 -23.48 11.80 -10.63
N ALA A 331 -22.57 11.68 -11.60
CA ALA A 331 -22.85 12.02 -12.99
C ALA A 331 -23.76 10.97 -13.67
N TYR A 332 -23.61 9.68 -13.36
CA TYR A 332 -24.23 8.61 -14.15
C TYR A 332 -25.17 7.68 -13.37
N GLY A 333 -25.10 7.63 -12.04
CA GLY A 333 -25.99 6.81 -11.21
C GLY A 333 -26.15 5.37 -11.71
N ASN A 334 -27.40 4.92 -11.85
CA ASN A 334 -27.78 3.61 -12.42
C ASN A 334 -27.21 3.33 -13.82
N LEU A 335 -26.94 4.37 -14.63
CA LEU A 335 -26.47 4.23 -16.01
C LEU A 335 -25.03 3.72 -16.09
N VAL A 336 -24.22 3.83 -15.02
CA VAL A 336 -22.85 3.28 -14.98
C VAL A 336 -22.82 1.79 -15.40
N ARG A 337 -23.89 1.03 -15.09
CA ARG A 337 -24.01 -0.39 -15.51
C ARG A 337 -24.19 -0.57 -17.01
N THR A 338 -25.08 0.23 -17.62
CA THR A 338 -25.35 0.19 -19.06
C THR A 338 -24.15 0.71 -19.85
N PHE A 339 -23.46 1.69 -19.27
CA PHE A 339 -22.14 2.11 -19.69
C PHE A 339 -21.05 1.17 -19.13
N THR A 340 -21.21 -0.15 -19.29
CA THR A 340 -20.05 -1.05 -19.44
C THR A 340 -19.18 -0.62 -20.64
N ILE A 341 -19.72 0.31 -21.45
CA ILE A 341 -19.10 1.15 -22.47
C ILE A 341 -18.55 2.49 -21.92
N TRP A 342 -18.30 2.65 -20.61
CA TRP A 342 -17.50 3.78 -20.07
C TRP A 342 -16.06 3.73 -20.57
N ILE A 343 -15.53 2.52 -20.74
CA ILE A 343 -14.15 2.28 -21.19
C ILE A 343 -14.00 2.56 -22.69
N VAL A 344 -15.05 2.38 -23.49
CA VAL A 344 -14.99 2.46 -24.96
C VAL A 344 -15.50 3.80 -25.51
N TYR A 345 -16.31 4.59 -24.78
CA TYR A 345 -16.76 5.91 -25.25
C TYR A 345 -15.89 7.09 -24.79
N ILE A 346 -14.90 6.86 -23.92
CA ILE A 346 -13.95 7.87 -23.44
C ILE A 346 -12.51 7.59 -23.96
N THR A 347 -12.30 6.48 -24.67
CA THR A 347 -11.09 6.23 -25.49
C THR A 347 -11.42 6.31 -26.97
#